data_AF-A0AAG5CWD6-F1
#
_entry.id   AF-A0AAG5CWD6-F1
#
_cell.length_a   1.000
_cell.length_b   1.000
_cell.length_c   1.000
_cell.angle_alpha   90.00
_cell.angle_beta   90.00
_cell.angle_gamma   90.00
#
_symmetry.space_group_name_H-M   'P 1'
#
loop_
_entity.id
_entity.type
_entity.pdbx_description
1 polymer ?
#
loop_
_entity_poly.entity_id
_entity_poly.type
_entity_poly.pdbx_seq_one_letter_code
_entity_poly.pdbx_strand_id
1 'polypeptide(L)'
;MSRPTSLSQVEQALTIVFENVRRLHLSQDGGICGVYTRDEEYIPFAAPLAPARTKHPLPVAETMSQVERGIRDALQDLLCKCHAALRGGYFRRVESGWLRSWPLQLCLKSAELQNTLHTRNALVQCCLVGRKKPLKMLRSLHYKLLEELTASSRSETHDWWQRKKLHDLLIVEMNARDVIGRLCQRRELHGLESFEWVSQLHSHLNPTTRRCTVNVIDVRFRYGYECKRSTEPMLLTPASEKTRLATVCSIRAGQIPALLGTAGASCGRRVLLDSLSQSLGVFLLTLECQDDRDDHGGLQSEAVLRMIAGMRRLGGWLALAGLERVSSTVLTRIVNGVWRTSPEPVVTGVGDHRSRAGRFQLFMLTASCVPSHEITGTLDRTAYRPVIFTPVDRMKVLEGWLWLENFDHCAHIAKLAGLFLDHMKLREPGLADRGLFSLRRFRQIFENVPPREHTSPRDLDTEMKTFAV
;
A
#
# COMPACT_ATOMS: atom_id res chain seq x y z
N MET A 1 -31.48 13.03 9.63
CA MET A 1 -31.82 12.10 8.53
C MET A 1 -32.88 12.66 7.57
N SER A 2 -33.54 13.81 7.86
CA SER A 2 -34.67 14.35 7.08
C SER A 2 -34.53 15.81 6.59
N ARG A 3 -33.33 16.40 6.62
CA ARG A 3 -33.14 17.78 6.11
C ARG A 3 -32.54 17.76 4.69
N PRO A 4 -33.07 18.56 3.75
CA PRO A 4 -32.42 18.79 2.47
C PRO A 4 -31.06 19.41 2.75
N THR A 5 -30.02 18.61 2.56
CA THR A 5 -28.65 18.97 2.93
C THR A 5 -28.10 19.79 1.78
N SER A 6 -27.60 20.99 2.07
CA SER A 6 -26.93 21.79 1.06
C SER A 6 -25.75 21.00 0.50
N LEU A 7 -25.48 21.11 -0.81
CA LEU A 7 -24.37 20.42 -1.47
C LEU A 7 -23.04 20.66 -0.72
N SER A 8 -22.85 21.89 -0.21
CA SER A 8 -21.69 22.27 0.60
C SER A 8 -21.50 21.43 1.87
N GLN A 9 -22.59 21.08 2.57
CA GLN A 9 -22.53 20.23 3.76
C GLN A 9 -22.21 18.79 3.40
N VAL A 10 -22.75 18.31 2.27
CA VAL A 10 -22.44 16.98 1.74
C VAL A 10 -20.96 16.88 1.38
N GLU A 11 -20.41 17.87 0.68
CA GLU A 11 -19.00 17.91 0.29
C GLU A 11 -18.06 17.93 1.50
N GLN A 12 -18.38 18.69 2.55
CA GLN A 12 -17.63 18.65 3.80
C GLN A 12 -17.63 17.24 4.42
N ALA A 13 -18.78 16.56 4.41
CA ALA A 13 -18.91 15.21 4.94
C ALA A 13 -18.20 14.13 4.10
N LEU A 14 -17.98 14.33 2.79
CA LEU A 14 -17.27 13.36 1.95
C LEU A 14 -15.88 13.04 2.50
N THR A 15 -15.22 14.04 3.09
CA THR A 15 -13.88 13.86 3.67
C THR A 15 -13.90 12.99 4.94
N ILE A 16 -15.05 12.85 5.58
CA ILE A 16 -15.23 11.98 6.74
C ILE A 16 -15.63 10.57 6.28
N VAL A 17 -16.48 10.48 5.25
CA VAL A 17 -17.06 9.21 4.78
C VAL A 17 -16.10 8.42 3.89
N PHE A 18 -15.33 9.09 3.03
CA PHE A 18 -14.45 8.45 2.06
C PHE A 18 -12.98 8.78 2.32
N GLU A 19 -12.11 7.82 2.02
CA GLU A 19 -10.67 7.96 2.20
C GLU A 19 -10.05 9.06 1.33
N ASN A 20 -10.43 9.11 0.04
CA ASN A 20 -9.86 10.03 -0.94
C ASN A 20 -10.87 10.69 -1.87
N VAL A 21 -12.09 10.97 -1.41
CA VAL A 21 -13.05 11.80 -2.15
C VAL A 21 -13.10 13.19 -1.54
N ARG A 22 -12.96 14.23 -2.36
CA ARG A 22 -12.98 15.64 -1.93
C ARG A 22 -14.25 16.36 -2.34
N ARG A 23 -14.66 16.24 -3.61
CA ARG A 23 -15.80 16.97 -4.18
C ARG A 23 -16.51 16.15 -5.25
N LEU A 24 -17.80 16.44 -5.44
CA LEU A 24 -18.61 15.82 -6.50
C LEU A 24 -18.54 16.69 -7.76
N HIS A 25 -18.52 16.05 -8.93
CA HIS A 25 -18.67 16.76 -10.20
C HIS A 25 -20.12 16.67 -10.66
N LEU A 26 -20.78 17.82 -10.85
CA LEU A 26 -22.18 17.89 -11.25
C LEU A 26 -22.30 18.27 -12.73
N SER A 27 -23.23 17.63 -13.44
CA SER A 27 -23.71 18.06 -14.77
C SER A 27 -24.46 19.39 -14.68
N GLN A 28 -24.68 20.02 -15.84
CA GLN A 28 -25.60 21.15 -15.99
C GLN A 28 -27.01 20.82 -15.47
N ASP A 29 -27.45 19.57 -15.64
CA ASP A 29 -28.74 19.05 -15.16
C ASP A 29 -28.77 18.70 -13.66
N GLY A 30 -27.65 18.88 -12.95
CA GLY A 30 -27.53 18.58 -11.51
C GLY A 30 -27.34 17.10 -11.14
N GLY A 31 -27.08 16.23 -12.12
CA GLY A 31 -26.66 14.83 -11.91
C GLY A 31 -25.19 14.72 -11.52
N ILE A 32 -24.82 13.73 -10.71
CA ILE A 32 -23.41 13.52 -10.31
C ILE A 32 -22.71 12.71 -11.40
N CYS A 33 -21.77 13.35 -12.11
CA CYS A 33 -21.05 12.77 -13.25
C CYS A 33 -19.69 12.16 -12.89
N GLY A 34 -19.21 12.40 -11.67
CA GLY A 34 -17.92 11.91 -11.23
C GLY A 34 -17.52 12.52 -9.90
N VAL A 35 -16.30 12.22 -9.48
CA VAL A 35 -15.72 12.74 -8.24
C VAL A 35 -14.31 13.24 -8.48
N TYR A 36 -13.88 14.22 -7.68
CA TYR A 36 -12.47 14.57 -7.59
C TYR A 36 -11.88 14.02 -6.30
N THR A 37 -10.66 13.51 -6.42
CA THR A 37 -9.89 13.03 -5.29
C THR A 37 -9.30 14.19 -4.48
N ARG A 38 -8.73 13.90 -3.32
CA ARG A 38 -7.99 14.92 -2.54
C ARG A 38 -6.70 15.35 -3.22
N ASP A 39 -6.24 14.53 -4.15
CA ASP A 39 -5.09 14.79 -4.99
C ASP A 39 -5.47 15.54 -6.30
N GLU A 40 -6.70 16.08 -6.36
CA GLU A 40 -7.29 16.78 -7.52
C GLU A 40 -7.39 15.95 -8.82
N GLU A 41 -7.36 14.62 -8.71
CA GLU A 41 -7.60 13.74 -9.85
C GLU A 41 -9.09 13.54 -10.08
N TYR A 42 -9.51 13.56 -11.34
CA TYR A 42 -10.91 13.36 -11.71
C TYR A 42 -11.20 11.89 -12.03
N ILE A 43 -12.25 11.34 -11.40
CA ILE A 43 -12.79 10.01 -11.68
C ILE A 43 -14.17 10.18 -12.33
N PRO A 44 -14.27 10.04 -13.68
CA PRO A 44 -15.53 10.14 -14.38
C PRO A 44 -16.39 8.89 -14.18
N PHE A 45 -17.69 9.08 -13.97
CA PHE A 45 -18.68 8.00 -14.01
C PHE A 45 -19.13 7.74 -15.44
N ALA A 46 -19.49 6.48 -15.72
CA ALA A 46 -19.96 6.08 -17.05
C ALA A 46 -21.29 6.73 -17.43
N ALA A 47 -22.16 6.96 -16.44
CA ALA A 47 -23.41 7.68 -16.59
C ALA A 47 -23.62 8.60 -15.38
N PRO A 48 -24.27 9.77 -15.55
CA PRO A 48 -24.65 10.62 -14.43
C PRO A 48 -25.57 9.87 -13.46
N LEU A 49 -25.26 9.92 -12.16
CA LEU A 49 -26.18 9.48 -11.12
C LEU A 49 -27.37 10.46 -11.04
N ALA A 50 -28.52 9.95 -10.59
CA ALA A 50 -29.78 10.69 -10.57
C ALA A 50 -29.62 12.11 -9.96
N PRO A 51 -30.32 13.12 -10.50
CA PRO A 51 -30.10 14.50 -10.13
C PRO A 51 -30.36 14.76 -8.65
N ALA A 52 -29.43 15.46 -8.00
CA ALA A 52 -29.62 15.96 -6.63
C ALA A 52 -30.79 16.97 -6.55
N ARG A 53 -31.25 17.50 -7.70
CA ARG A 53 -32.33 18.48 -7.86
C ARG A 53 -33.65 17.87 -8.35
N THR A 54 -34.05 16.73 -7.80
CA THR A 54 -35.40 16.19 -8.00
C THR A 54 -36.40 16.82 -7.02
N LYS A 55 -37.70 16.86 -7.37
CA LYS A 55 -38.79 17.32 -6.47
C LYS A 55 -38.85 16.53 -5.14
N HIS A 56 -38.28 15.32 -5.12
CA HIS A 56 -38.08 14.49 -3.93
C HIS A 56 -36.61 14.05 -3.85
N PRO A 57 -35.73 14.79 -3.15
CA PRO A 57 -34.33 14.40 -3.02
C PRO A 57 -34.21 13.06 -2.29
N LEU A 58 -33.39 12.15 -2.83
CA LEU A 58 -33.07 10.89 -2.17
C LEU A 58 -32.43 11.15 -0.79
N PRO A 59 -32.66 10.28 0.21
CA PRO A 59 -31.95 10.36 1.48
C PRO A 59 -30.43 10.36 1.27
N VAL A 60 -29.70 11.16 2.07
CA VAL A 60 -28.23 11.28 1.96
C VAL A 60 -27.53 9.92 1.97
N ALA A 61 -27.98 8.98 2.80
CA ALA A 61 -27.41 7.64 2.88
C ALA A 61 -27.53 6.86 1.56
N GLU A 62 -28.64 7.02 0.84
CA GLU A 62 -28.86 6.37 -0.45
C GLU A 62 -28.00 7.02 -1.56
N THR A 63 -27.93 8.35 -1.57
CA THR A 63 -27.03 9.10 -2.47
C THR A 63 -25.56 8.68 -2.24
N MET A 64 -25.10 8.60 -0.99
CA MET A 64 -23.74 8.14 -0.69
C MET A 64 -23.52 6.70 -1.14
N SER A 65 -24.52 5.82 -0.99
CA SER A 65 -24.44 4.44 -1.47
C SER A 65 -24.38 4.36 -2.99
N GLN A 66 -25.05 5.26 -3.71
CA GLN A 66 -24.96 5.37 -5.17
C GLN A 66 -23.60 5.91 -5.61
N VAL A 67 -23.06 6.92 -4.92
CA VAL A 67 -21.71 7.44 -5.17
C VAL A 67 -20.66 6.35 -4.94
N GLU A 68 -20.74 5.59 -3.85
CA GLU A 68 -19.84 4.46 -3.56
C GLU A 68 -19.84 3.43 -4.70
N ARG A 69 -21.03 3.07 -5.22
CA ARG A 69 -21.15 2.18 -6.38
C ARG A 69 -20.58 2.80 -7.66
N GLY A 70 -20.91 4.06 -7.92
CA GLY A 70 -20.42 4.79 -9.09
C GLY A 70 -18.89 4.88 -9.13
N ILE A 71 -18.23 5.16 -8.00
CA ILE A 71 -16.77 5.14 -7.89
C ILE A 71 -16.22 3.74 -8.17
N ARG A 72 -16.78 2.69 -7.55
CA ARG A 72 -16.33 1.31 -7.76
C ARG A 72 -16.39 0.91 -9.24
N ASP A 73 -17.54 1.15 -9.88
CA ASP A 73 -17.77 0.78 -11.28
C ASP A 73 -16.87 1.59 -12.23
N ALA A 74 -16.70 2.89 -11.95
CA ALA A 74 -15.80 3.76 -12.69
C ALA A 74 -14.34 3.29 -12.58
N LEU A 75 -13.84 3.03 -11.36
CA LEU A 75 -12.48 2.53 -11.16
C LEU A 75 -12.26 1.17 -11.83
N GLN A 76 -13.27 0.30 -11.85
CA GLN A 76 -13.20 -0.98 -12.53
C GLN A 76 -13.04 -0.82 -14.05
N ASP A 77 -13.84 0.05 -14.67
CA ASP A 77 -13.77 0.30 -16.11
C ASP A 77 -12.50 1.07 -16.50
N LEU A 78 -12.15 2.11 -15.74
CA LEU A 78 -10.95 2.92 -15.97
C LEU A 78 -9.68 2.10 -15.80
N LEU A 79 -9.61 1.15 -14.86
CA LEU A 79 -8.45 0.27 -14.72
C LEU A 79 -8.19 -0.53 -16.01
N CYS A 80 -9.26 -1.06 -16.64
CA CYS A 80 -9.12 -1.80 -17.89
C CYS A 80 -8.57 -0.93 -19.01
N LYS A 81 -9.09 0.30 -19.14
CA LYS A 81 -8.64 1.26 -20.15
C LYS A 81 -7.21 1.76 -19.89
N CYS A 82 -6.88 2.08 -18.64
CA CYS A 82 -5.54 2.48 -18.21
C CYS A 82 -4.50 1.40 -18.54
N HIS A 83 -4.81 0.14 -18.22
CA HIS A 83 -3.92 -0.98 -18.51
C HIS A 83 -3.79 -1.26 -20.02
N ALA A 84 -4.87 -1.12 -20.79
CA ALA A 84 -4.80 -1.23 -22.25
C ALA A 84 -3.92 -0.12 -22.87
N ALA A 85 -4.06 1.12 -22.39
CA ALA A 85 -3.23 2.24 -22.82
C ALA A 85 -1.74 2.03 -22.48
N LEU A 86 -1.44 1.51 -21.28
CA LEU A 86 -0.07 1.14 -20.90
C LEU A 86 0.53 0.12 -21.87
N ARG A 87 -0.24 -0.89 -22.28
CA ARG A 87 0.23 -1.92 -23.22
C ARG A 87 0.52 -1.38 -24.62
N GLY A 88 -0.21 -0.34 -25.06
CA GLY A 88 0.04 0.31 -26.35
C GLY A 88 1.34 1.11 -26.41
N GLY A 89 1.90 1.50 -25.25
CA GLY A 89 3.10 2.32 -25.14
C GLY A 89 3.95 1.98 -23.92
N TYR A 90 4.30 0.70 -23.75
CA TYR A 90 4.92 0.19 -22.51
C TYR A 90 6.18 0.93 -22.06
N PHE A 91 7.05 1.30 -23.01
CA PHE A 91 8.30 2.03 -22.76
C PHE A 91 8.06 3.54 -22.62
N ARG A 92 7.16 4.10 -23.42
CA ARG A 92 6.88 5.56 -23.45
C ARG A 92 5.84 5.99 -22.41
N ARG A 93 6.01 5.63 -21.14
CA ARG A 93 4.96 5.84 -20.11
C ARG A 93 4.76 7.29 -19.72
N VAL A 94 5.80 8.12 -19.84
CA VAL A 94 5.74 9.56 -19.55
C VAL A 94 5.50 10.34 -20.84
N GLU A 95 6.28 10.05 -21.88
CA GLU A 95 6.28 10.76 -23.17
C GLU A 95 4.96 10.58 -23.94
N SER A 96 4.31 9.42 -23.81
CA SER A 96 2.97 9.22 -24.39
C SER A 96 1.86 10.00 -23.67
N GLY A 97 2.16 10.63 -22.53
CA GLY A 97 1.17 11.25 -21.66
C GLY A 97 0.40 10.26 -20.78
N TRP A 98 0.64 8.95 -20.88
CA TRP A 98 -0.09 7.93 -20.11
C TRP A 98 -0.11 8.24 -18.61
N LEU A 99 1.05 8.49 -17.99
CA LEU A 99 1.11 8.76 -16.55
C LEU A 99 0.32 10.01 -16.14
N ARG A 100 0.28 11.03 -17.00
CA ARG A 100 -0.45 12.29 -16.77
C ARG A 100 -1.96 12.08 -16.90
N SER A 101 -2.39 11.31 -17.90
CA SER A 101 -3.80 11.14 -18.26
C SER A 101 -4.61 10.26 -17.30
N TRP A 102 -3.94 9.40 -16.52
CA TRP A 102 -4.62 8.42 -15.66
C TRP A 102 -4.40 8.70 -14.17
N PRO A 103 -5.42 8.46 -13.30
CA PRO A 103 -5.26 8.54 -11.85
C PRO A 103 -4.11 7.67 -11.34
N LEU A 104 -3.35 8.17 -10.36
CA LEU A 104 -2.14 7.50 -9.87
C LEU A 104 -2.43 6.06 -9.40
N GLN A 105 -3.51 5.85 -8.64
CA GLN A 105 -3.93 4.52 -8.18
C GLN A 105 -4.05 3.52 -9.33
N LEU A 106 -4.60 3.95 -10.49
CA LEU A 106 -4.78 3.09 -11.66
C LEU A 106 -3.46 2.85 -12.40
N CYS A 107 -2.58 3.85 -12.46
CA CYS A 107 -1.24 3.72 -13.01
C CYS A 107 -0.42 2.66 -12.25
N LEU A 108 -0.38 2.76 -10.92
CA LEU A 108 0.35 1.81 -10.07
C LEU A 108 -0.21 0.40 -10.21
N LYS A 109 -1.54 0.22 -10.14
CA LYS A 109 -2.16 -1.10 -10.32
C LYS A 109 -1.93 -1.66 -11.73
N SER A 110 -1.93 -0.82 -12.77
CA SER A 110 -1.65 -1.23 -14.15
C SER A 110 -0.21 -1.69 -14.34
N ALA A 111 0.75 -1.05 -13.66
CA ALA A 111 2.15 -1.46 -13.63
C ALA A 111 2.31 -2.83 -12.93
N GLU A 112 1.67 -3.04 -11.78
CA GLU A 112 1.66 -4.34 -11.07
C GLU A 112 1.08 -5.48 -11.93
N LEU A 113 -0.03 -5.20 -12.65
CA LEU A 113 -0.63 -6.14 -13.60
C LEU A 113 0.36 -6.53 -14.70
N GLN A 114 1.03 -5.53 -15.29
CA GLN A 114 1.98 -5.76 -16.36
C GLN A 114 3.22 -6.53 -15.88
N ASN A 115 3.73 -6.19 -14.70
CA ASN A 115 4.89 -6.85 -14.09
C ASN A 115 4.59 -8.31 -13.74
N THR A 116 3.40 -8.59 -13.22
CA THR A 116 2.91 -9.96 -13.00
C THR A 116 2.86 -10.73 -14.33
N LEU A 117 2.28 -10.14 -15.38
CA LEU A 117 2.13 -10.78 -16.68
C LEU A 117 3.49 -11.10 -17.33
N HIS A 118 4.39 -10.12 -17.39
CA HIS A 118 5.71 -10.27 -17.99
C HIS A 118 6.56 -11.31 -17.27
N THR A 119 6.61 -11.25 -15.94
CA THR A 119 7.39 -12.20 -15.13
C THR A 119 6.84 -13.61 -15.26
N ARG A 120 5.52 -13.79 -15.19
CA ARG A 120 4.88 -15.10 -15.42
C ARG A 120 5.22 -15.66 -16.80
N ASN A 121 5.09 -14.85 -17.84
CA ASN A 121 5.36 -15.29 -19.21
C ASN A 121 6.84 -15.66 -19.38
N ALA A 122 7.77 -14.88 -18.82
CA ALA A 122 9.20 -15.19 -18.85
C ALA A 122 9.52 -16.51 -18.11
N LEU A 123 8.89 -16.77 -16.97
CA LEU A 123 9.06 -18.03 -16.22
C LEU A 123 8.53 -19.23 -17.01
N VAL A 124 7.33 -19.13 -17.61
CA VAL A 124 6.78 -20.19 -18.47
C VAL A 124 7.70 -20.46 -19.66
N GLN A 125 8.20 -19.42 -20.32
CA GLN A 125 9.15 -19.57 -21.43
C GLN A 125 10.48 -20.20 -20.97
N CYS A 126 10.96 -19.89 -19.76
CA CYS A 126 12.15 -20.55 -19.21
C CYS A 126 11.91 -22.05 -19.00
N CYS A 127 10.72 -22.46 -18.55
CA CYS A 127 10.35 -23.86 -18.40
C CYS A 127 10.30 -24.57 -19.76
N LEU A 128 9.69 -23.96 -20.77
CA LEU A 128 9.57 -24.54 -22.12
C LEU A 128 10.94 -24.69 -22.81
N VAL A 129 11.82 -23.70 -22.66
CA VAL A 129 13.15 -23.69 -23.31
C VAL A 129 14.21 -24.43 -22.48
N GLY A 130 13.97 -24.69 -21.19
CA GLY A 130 14.95 -25.25 -20.27
C GLY A 130 16.15 -24.33 -19.99
N ARG A 131 16.05 -23.02 -20.30
CA ARG A 131 17.13 -22.04 -20.13
C ARG A 131 16.61 -20.71 -19.58
N LYS A 132 17.43 -19.99 -18.81
CA LYS A 132 17.12 -18.66 -18.24
C LYS A 132 17.15 -17.50 -19.24
N LYS A 133 17.37 -17.76 -20.53
CA LYS A 133 17.49 -16.69 -21.55
C LYS A 133 16.26 -15.76 -21.57
N PRO A 134 15.00 -16.25 -21.52
CA PRO A 134 13.83 -15.37 -21.47
C PRO A 134 13.81 -14.46 -20.24
N LEU A 135 14.18 -14.97 -19.06
CA LEU A 135 14.22 -14.18 -17.84
C LEU A 135 15.35 -13.12 -17.86
N LYS A 136 16.52 -13.46 -18.40
CA LYS A 136 17.62 -12.50 -18.62
C LYS A 136 17.22 -11.39 -19.61
N MET A 137 16.45 -11.73 -20.64
CA MET A 137 15.89 -10.76 -21.59
C MET A 137 14.88 -9.83 -20.89
N LEU A 138 13.94 -10.39 -20.11
CA LEU A 138 13.01 -9.61 -19.32
C LEU A 138 13.75 -8.62 -18.40
N ARG A 139 14.79 -9.09 -17.70
CA ARG A 139 15.63 -8.22 -16.87
C ARG A 139 16.23 -7.06 -17.66
N SER A 140 16.78 -7.31 -18.85
CA SER A 140 17.34 -6.25 -19.71
C SER A 140 16.28 -5.26 -20.16
N LEU A 141 15.08 -5.72 -20.56
CA LEU A 141 13.97 -4.84 -20.93
C LEU A 141 13.51 -3.98 -19.74
N HIS A 142 13.47 -4.56 -18.54
CA HIS A 142 13.08 -3.85 -17.32
C HIS A 142 14.08 -2.77 -16.94
N TYR A 143 15.39 -3.01 -17.14
CA TYR A 143 16.42 -1.98 -16.95
C TYR A 143 16.23 -0.80 -17.91
N LYS A 144 15.96 -1.06 -19.19
CA LYS A 144 15.69 0.00 -20.18
C LYS A 144 14.47 0.85 -19.79
N LEU A 145 13.40 0.21 -19.33
CA LEU A 145 12.22 0.92 -18.82
C LEU A 145 12.59 1.83 -17.64
N LEU A 146 13.37 1.34 -16.68
CA LEU A 146 13.81 2.14 -15.54
C LEU A 146 14.67 3.33 -16.00
N GLU A 147 15.59 3.13 -16.94
CA GLU A 147 16.40 4.22 -17.52
C GLU A 147 15.53 5.31 -18.16
N GLU A 148 14.49 4.95 -18.91
CA GLU A 148 13.54 5.90 -19.51
C GLU A 148 12.77 6.69 -18.44
N LEU A 149 12.28 6.00 -17.40
CA LEU A 149 11.55 6.64 -16.30
C LEU A 149 12.45 7.56 -15.47
N THR A 150 13.70 7.17 -15.20
CA THR A 150 14.68 8.01 -14.50
C THR A 150 15.13 9.21 -15.33
N ALA A 151 15.29 9.04 -16.64
CA ALA A 151 15.57 10.15 -17.53
C ALA A 151 14.41 11.17 -17.48
N SER A 152 13.17 10.69 -17.47
CA SER A 152 11.99 11.53 -17.31
C SER A 152 11.95 12.28 -15.97
N SER A 153 12.41 11.67 -14.87
CA SER A 153 12.38 12.32 -13.55
C SER A 153 13.35 13.50 -13.44
N ARG A 154 14.36 13.57 -14.31
CA ARG A 154 15.30 14.69 -14.39
C ARG A 154 14.73 15.90 -15.12
N SER A 155 13.57 15.77 -15.78
CA SER A 155 12.95 16.90 -16.47
C SER A 155 12.33 17.88 -15.49
N GLU A 156 12.76 19.14 -15.53
CA GLU A 156 12.22 20.23 -14.71
C GLU A 156 10.79 20.65 -15.11
N THR A 157 10.29 20.18 -16.26
CA THR A 157 9.01 20.60 -16.85
C THR A 157 7.77 20.02 -16.16
N HIS A 158 7.94 19.05 -15.26
CA HIS A 158 6.83 18.39 -14.58
C HIS A 158 6.27 19.23 -13.43
N ASP A 159 4.94 19.26 -13.28
CA ASP A 159 4.32 19.79 -12.07
C ASP A 159 4.59 18.87 -10.87
N TRP A 160 4.34 19.37 -9.65
CA TRP A 160 4.61 18.61 -8.43
C TRP A 160 3.88 17.26 -8.40
N TRP A 161 2.66 17.21 -8.97
CA TRP A 161 1.83 16.01 -8.96
C TRP A 161 2.41 14.95 -9.90
N GLN A 162 2.82 15.35 -11.10
CA GLN A 162 3.46 14.48 -12.07
C GLN A 162 4.79 13.94 -11.55
N ARG A 163 5.58 14.75 -10.82
CA ARG A 163 6.78 14.29 -10.12
C ARG A 163 6.44 13.19 -9.11
N LYS A 164 5.41 13.39 -8.28
CA LYS A 164 4.93 12.38 -7.32
C LYS A 164 4.46 11.11 -8.02
N LYS A 165 3.70 11.21 -9.12
CA LYS A 165 3.27 10.03 -9.89
C LYS A 165 4.44 9.22 -10.40
N LEU A 166 5.45 9.91 -10.94
CA LEU A 166 6.65 9.28 -11.48
C LEU A 166 7.47 8.63 -10.38
N HIS A 167 7.67 9.32 -9.26
CA HIS A 167 8.32 8.80 -8.07
C HIS A 167 7.65 7.51 -7.56
N ASP A 168 6.34 7.52 -7.38
CA ASP A 168 5.60 6.36 -6.87
C ASP A 168 5.62 5.19 -7.88
N LEU A 169 5.55 5.49 -9.19
CA LEU A 169 5.69 4.49 -10.25
C LEU A 169 7.09 3.84 -10.24
N LEU A 170 8.14 4.65 -10.07
CA LEU A 170 9.51 4.18 -9.99
C LEU A 170 9.70 3.18 -8.85
N ILE A 171 9.14 3.43 -7.67
CA ILE A 171 9.20 2.47 -6.55
C ILE A 171 8.56 1.12 -6.93
N VAL A 172 7.39 1.13 -7.58
CA VAL A 172 6.72 -0.11 -8.03
C VAL A 172 7.59 -0.86 -9.04
N GLU A 173 8.23 -0.16 -9.96
CA GLU A 173 9.10 -0.78 -10.96
C GLU A 173 10.44 -1.28 -10.37
N MET A 174 10.99 -0.60 -9.37
CA MET A 174 12.16 -1.06 -8.62
C MET A 174 11.87 -2.33 -7.84
N ASN A 175 10.70 -2.41 -7.19
CA ASN A 175 10.26 -3.64 -6.52
C ASN A 175 10.20 -4.82 -7.51
N ALA A 176 9.67 -4.60 -8.72
CA ALA A 176 9.64 -5.62 -9.78
C ALA A 176 11.04 -6.01 -10.28
N ARG A 177 11.93 -5.03 -10.48
CA ARG A 177 13.35 -5.26 -10.84
C ARG A 177 14.02 -6.19 -9.85
N ASP A 178 13.83 -5.95 -8.55
CA ASP A 178 14.49 -6.72 -7.50
C ASP A 178 13.99 -8.17 -7.47
N VAL A 179 12.70 -8.40 -7.69
CA VAL A 179 12.14 -9.76 -7.85
C VAL A 179 12.71 -10.46 -9.08
N ILE A 180 12.73 -9.80 -10.24
CA ILE A 180 13.30 -10.35 -11.48
C ILE A 180 14.79 -10.65 -11.30
N GLY A 181 15.52 -9.79 -10.59
CA GLY A 181 16.92 -9.96 -10.22
C GLY A 181 17.14 -11.22 -9.39
N ARG A 182 16.35 -11.42 -8.33
CA ARG A 182 16.41 -12.63 -7.48
C ARG A 182 16.08 -13.89 -8.27
N LEU A 183 15.04 -13.86 -9.11
CA LEU A 183 14.69 -14.98 -10.00
C LEU A 183 15.84 -15.33 -10.96
N CYS A 184 16.56 -14.35 -11.49
CA CYS A 184 17.73 -14.58 -12.36
C CYS A 184 18.90 -15.24 -11.62
N GLN A 185 19.07 -14.95 -10.34
CA GLN A 185 20.17 -15.42 -9.51
C GLN A 185 19.98 -16.86 -9.00
N ARG A 186 18.73 -17.36 -8.95
CA ARG A 186 18.45 -18.75 -8.57
C ARG A 186 19.24 -19.70 -9.45
N ARG A 187 19.78 -20.79 -8.92
CA ARG A 187 20.58 -21.76 -9.69
C ARG A 187 19.68 -22.69 -10.49
N GLU A 188 18.60 -23.16 -9.89
CA GLU A 188 17.62 -24.07 -10.47
C GLU A 188 16.53 -23.31 -11.24
N LEU A 189 15.88 -24.00 -12.18
CA LEU A 189 14.75 -23.48 -12.97
C LEU A 189 13.43 -24.03 -12.42
N HIS A 190 12.98 -23.50 -11.27
CA HIS A 190 11.70 -23.90 -10.68
C HIS A 190 10.47 -23.23 -11.34
N GLY A 191 10.68 -22.33 -12.32
CA GLY A 191 9.57 -21.72 -13.04
C GLY A 191 8.58 -21.00 -12.12
N LEU A 192 7.29 -21.29 -12.30
CA LEU A 192 6.20 -20.75 -11.49
C LEU A 192 6.16 -21.29 -10.05
N GLU A 193 6.97 -22.29 -9.71
CA GLU A 193 7.09 -22.83 -8.35
C GLU A 193 8.24 -22.18 -7.56
N SER A 194 9.01 -21.29 -8.20
CA SER A 194 10.08 -20.55 -7.52
C SER A 194 9.49 -19.74 -6.36
N PHE A 195 10.04 -19.90 -5.15
CA PHE A 195 9.57 -19.18 -3.96
C PHE A 195 9.60 -17.66 -4.14
N GLU A 196 10.60 -17.12 -4.83
CA GLU A 196 10.72 -15.69 -5.13
C GLU A 196 9.54 -15.16 -5.94
N TRP A 197 8.92 -16.03 -6.75
CA TRP A 197 7.70 -15.73 -7.50
C TRP A 197 6.46 -15.97 -6.64
N VAL A 198 6.30 -17.16 -6.06
CA VAL A 198 5.11 -17.55 -5.28
C VAL A 198 4.85 -16.63 -4.07
N SER A 199 5.90 -16.05 -3.49
CA SER A 199 5.83 -15.09 -2.37
C SER A 199 5.33 -13.68 -2.76
N GLN A 200 5.10 -13.42 -4.05
CA GLN A 200 4.64 -12.13 -4.55
C GLN A 200 3.11 -12.02 -4.65
N LEU A 201 2.63 -10.78 -4.60
CA LEU A 201 1.25 -10.47 -4.96
C LEU A 201 1.15 -10.47 -6.50
N HIS A 202 0.36 -11.40 -7.03
CA HIS A 202 0.08 -11.52 -8.44
C HIS A 202 -1.26 -10.86 -8.76
N SER A 203 -1.20 -9.71 -9.44
CA SER A 203 -2.41 -9.05 -9.92
C SER A 203 -2.81 -9.64 -11.26
N HIS A 204 -4.09 -9.93 -11.43
CA HIS A 204 -4.67 -10.43 -12.67
C HIS A 204 -5.94 -9.66 -13.01
N LEU A 205 -6.03 -9.20 -14.26
CA LEU A 205 -7.23 -8.57 -14.79
C LEU A 205 -7.93 -9.56 -15.72
N ASN A 206 -9.19 -9.87 -15.43
CA ASN A 206 -10.01 -10.70 -16.30
C ASN A 206 -10.61 -9.83 -17.44
N PRO A 207 -10.31 -10.13 -18.71
CA PRO A 207 -10.78 -9.30 -19.83
C PRO A 207 -12.30 -9.37 -20.03
N THR A 208 -12.93 -10.50 -19.71
CA THR A 208 -14.37 -10.72 -19.87
C THR A 208 -15.16 -10.02 -18.78
N THR A 209 -14.79 -10.24 -17.51
CA THR A 209 -15.53 -9.67 -16.37
C THR A 209 -15.07 -8.27 -15.99
N ARG A 210 -13.95 -7.79 -16.56
CA ARG A 210 -13.27 -6.54 -16.19
C ARG A 210 -12.89 -6.46 -14.70
N ARG A 211 -12.89 -7.59 -13.99
CA ARG A 211 -12.57 -7.65 -12.57
C ARG A 211 -11.09 -7.99 -12.36
N CYS A 212 -10.48 -7.30 -11.42
CA CYS A 212 -9.11 -7.50 -10.97
C CYS A 212 -9.10 -8.39 -9.72
N THR A 213 -8.22 -9.37 -9.71
CA THR A 213 -7.97 -10.25 -8.57
C THR A 213 -6.49 -10.20 -8.22
N VAL A 214 -6.17 -10.24 -6.93
CA VAL A 214 -4.79 -10.28 -6.43
C VAL A 214 -4.60 -11.60 -5.70
N ASN A 215 -3.64 -12.41 -6.14
CA ASN A 215 -3.35 -13.71 -5.56
C ASN A 215 -1.98 -13.70 -4.87
N VAL A 216 -1.81 -14.48 -3.82
CA VAL A 216 -0.48 -14.80 -3.26
C VAL A 216 -0.58 -16.17 -2.59
N ILE A 217 0.39 -17.05 -2.87
CA ILE A 217 0.31 -18.48 -2.55
C ILE A 217 -1.04 -19.06 -3.03
N ASP A 218 -1.92 -19.40 -2.09
CA ASP A 218 -3.21 -20.07 -2.25
C ASP A 218 -4.38 -19.17 -1.84
N VAL A 219 -4.11 -17.89 -1.57
CA VAL A 219 -5.10 -16.87 -1.23
C VAL A 219 -5.42 -16.02 -2.45
N ARG A 220 -6.71 -15.80 -2.68
CA ARG A 220 -7.23 -14.93 -3.74
C ARG A 220 -8.07 -13.81 -3.14
N PHE A 221 -7.65 -12.58 -3.37
CA PHE A 221 -8.38 -11.37 -3.07
C PHE A 221 -9.07 -10.83 -4.32
N ARG A 222 -10.28 -10.29 -4.16
CA ARG A 222 -10.87 -9.40 -5.16
C ARG A 222 -10.30 -8.01 -4.91
N TYR A 223 -9.83 -7.33 -5.95
CA TYR A 223 -9.42 -5.93 -5.81
C TYR A 223 -10.65 -5.11 -5.40
N GLY A 224 -10.53 -4.28 -4.35
CA GLY A 224 -11.67 -3.64 -3.72
C GLY A 224 -12.25 -2.46 -4.49
N TYR A 225 -11.44 -1.83 -5.35
CA TYR A 225 -11.80 -0.60 -6.09
C TYR A 225 -12.29 0.53 -5.16
N GLU A 226 -11.73 0.61 -3.96
CA GLU A 226 -11.93 1.79 -3.10
C GLU A 226 -11.13 2.97 -3.65
N CYS A 227 -11.66 4.19 -3.49
CA CYS A 227 -10.96 5.42 -3.88
C CYS A 227 -9.89 5.72 -2.83
N LYS A 228 -8.69 5.18 -3.06
CA LYS A 228 -7.58 5.22 -2.09
C LYS A 228 -6.82 6.52 -2.16
N ARG A 229 -6.24 6.92 -1.03
CA ARG A 229 -5.32 8.07 -0.99
C ARG A 229 -4.01 7.72 -1.69
N SER A 230 -3.39 8.71 -2.31
CA SER A 230 -2.08 8.56 -2.94
C SER A 230 -0.96 8.54 -1.89
N THR A 231 -0.79 7.37 -1.29
CA THR A 231 0.33 7.06 -0.39
C THR A 231 1.50 6.50 -1.19
N GLU A 232 2.71 6.91 -0.84
CA GLU A 232 3.92 6.35 -1.44
C GLU A 232 3.97 4.82 -1.27
N PRO A 233 4.26 4.06 -2.34
CA PRO A 233 4.48 2.63 -2.23
C PRO A 233 5.66 2.27 -1.33
N MET A 234 5.55 1.16 -0.60
CA MET A 234 6.68 0.67 0.21
C MET A 234 7.76 0.04 -0.68
N LEU A 235 9.03 0.43 -0.48
CA LEU A 235 10.19 -0.31 -1.00
C LEU A 235 10.26 -1.69 -0.33
N LEU A 236 10.16 -2.75 -1.12
CA LEU A 236 10.10 -4.12 -0.64
C LEU A 236 11.50 -4.73 -0.49
N THR A 237 11.76 -5.27 0.68
CA THR A 237 12.91 -6.11 1.01
C THR A 237 12.45 -7.53 1.34
N PRO A 238 13.34 -8.54 1.30
CA PRO A 238 12.99 -9.91 1.71
C PRO A 238 12.34 -9.99 3.11
N ALA A 239 12.79 -9.16 4.06
CA ALA A 239 12.23 -9.08 5.41
C ALA A 239 10.77 -8.57 5.42
N SER A 240 10.49 -7.49 4.67
CA SER A 240 9.13 -6.97 4.55
C SER A 240 8.22 -7.88 3.73
N GLU A 241 8.74 -8.54 2.69
CA GLU A 241 7.97 -9.51 1.89
C GLU A 241 7.56 -10.71 2.75
N LYS A 242 8.47 -11.22 3.59
CA LYS A 242 8.18 -12.28 4.56
C LYS A 242 7.08 -11.87 5.53
N THR A 243 7.16 -10.64 6.06
CA THR A 243 6.13 -10.10 6.97
C THR A 243 4.78 -10.01 6.25
N ARG A 244 4.75 -9.46 5.03
CA ARG A 244 3.54 -9.38 4.20
C ARG A 244 2.93 -10.77 3.96
N LEU A 245 3.76 -11.76 3.64
CA LEU A 245 3.34 -13.14 3.42
C LEU A 245 2.73 -13.76 4.69
N ALA A 246 3.40 -13.58 5.84
CA ALA A 246 2.91 -14.07 7.13
C ALA A 246 1.57 -13.43 7.52
N THR A 247 1.40 -12.13 7.27
CA THR A 247 0.12 -11.42 7.43
C THR A 247 -0.98 -12.04 6.57
N VAL A 248 -0.72 -12.26 5.28
CA VAL A 248 -1.71 -12.88 4.39
C VAL A 248 -2.05 -14.32 4.81
N CYS A 249 -1.06 -15.11 5.23
CA CYS A 249 -1.31 -16.44 5.77
C CYS A 249 -2.15 -16.42 7.06
N SER A 250 -1.99 -15.41 7.92
CA SER A 250 -2.86 -15.21 9.09
C SER A 250 -4.30 -14.93 8.66
N ILE A 251 -4.50 -14.02 7.71
CA ILE A 251 -5.82 -13.71 7.15
C ILE A 251 -6.47 -14.98 6.58
N ARG A 252 -5.69 -15.80 5.83
CA ARG A 252 -6.16 -17.08 5.28
C ARG A 252 -6.63 -18.04 6.36
N ALA A 253 -5.91 -18.12 7.47
CA ALA A 253 -6.23 -18.99 8.59
C ALA A 253 -7.45 -18.49 9.40
N GLY A 254 -8.08 -17.38 9.01
CA GLY A 254 -9.15 -16.75 9.78
C GLY A 254 -8.65 -16.07 11.05
N GLN A 255 -7.32 -15.87 11.18
CA GLN A 255 -6.68 -15.34 12.38
C GLN A 255 -6.40 -13.85 12.28
N ILE A 256 -6.55 -13.16 13.42
CA ILE A 256 -6.18 -11.75 13.56
C ILE A 256 -4.65 -11.63 13.44
N PRO A 257 -4.10 -10.95 12.42
CA PRO A 257 -2.66 -10.76 12.32
C PRO A 257 -2.20 -9.75 13.37
N ALA A 258 -1.32 -10.17 14.27
CA ALA A 258 -0.72 -9.32 15.29
C ALA A 258 0.71 -8.95 14.87
N LEU A 259 0.88 -7.75 14.32
CA LEU A 259 2.17 -7.25 13.81
C LEU A 259 3.01 -6.72 14.97
N LEU A 260 3.93 -7.56 15.44
CA LEU A 260 4.82 -7.29 16.57
C LEU A 260 6.13 -6.69 16.06
N GLY A 261 6.60 -5.61 16.70
CA GLY A 261 7.90 -5.00 16.40
C GLY A 261 9.00 -5.56 17.31
N THR A 262 10.20 -5.77 16.77
CA THR A 262 11.42 -6.06 17.57
C THR A 262 12.15 -4.76 17.93
N ALA A 263 13.05 -4.81 18.93
CA ALA A 263 13.92 -3.68 19.31
C ALA A 263 14.51 -2.99 18.06
N GLY A 264 14.28 -1.67 17.92
CA GLY A 264 14.76 -0.86 16.79
C GLY A 264 13.97 -0.96 15.46
N ALA A 265 12.84 -1.70 15.42
CA ALA A 265 12.01 -1.95 14.23
C ALA A 265 10.58 -1.37 14.32
N SER A 266 10.35 -0.33 15.12
CA SER A 266 9.02 0.30 15.25
C SER A 266 8.53 0.95 13.95
N CYS A 267 9.45 1.33 13.05
CA CYS A 267 9.16 2.03 11.80
C CYS A 267 8.98 1.03 10.63
N GLY A 268 7.73 0.79 10.22
CA GLY A 268 7.44 0.08 8.97
C GLY A 268 6.19 -0.79 8.96
N ARG A 269 5.65 -1.18 10.12
CA ARG A 269 4.47 -2.05 10.22
C ARG A 269 3.21 -1.41 9.64
N ARG A 270 2.95 -0.16 10.04
CA ARG A 270 1.86 0.64 9.49
C ARG A 270 2.04 0.86 7.99
N VAL A 271 3.25 1.23 7.56
CA VAL A 271 3.60 1.40 6.13
C VAL A 271 3.36 0.12 5.33
N LEU A 272 3.71 -1.05 5.87
CA LEU A 272 3.46 -2.34 5.23
C LEU A 272 1.97 -2.63 5.09
N LEU A 273 1.19 -2.38 6.14
CA LEU A 273 -0.26 -2.61 6.12
C LEU A 273 -0.97 -1.62 5.19
N ASP A 274 -0.58 -0.35 5.20
CA ASP A 274 -1.05 0.69 4.29
C ASP A 274 -0.75 0.28 2.83
N SER A 275 0.51 -0.10 2.54
CA SER A 275 0.95 -0.58 1.22
C SER A 275 0.20 -1.83 0.75
N LEU A 276 -0.05 -2.79 1.65
CA LEU A 276 -0.85 -3.98 1.34
C LEU A 276 -2.32 -3.60 1.03
N SER A 277 -2.91 -2.69 1.80
CA SER A 277 -4.27 -2.21 1.57
C SER A 277 -4.40 -1.48 0.22
N GLN A 278 -3.36 -0.73 -0.17
CA GLN A 278 -3.27 -0.04 -1.45
C GLN A 278 -3.20 -1.05 -2.61
N SER A 279 -2.33 -2.05 -2.47
CA SER A 279 -2.18 -3.15 -3.44
C SER A 279 -3.49 -3.92 -3.62
N LEU A 280 -4.31 -4.04 -2.57
CA LEU A 280 -5.61 -4.71 -2.64
C LEU A 280 -6.78 -3.78 -2.97
N GLY A 281 -6.56 -2.45 -2.96
CA GLY A 281 -7.60 -1.46 -3.19
C GLY A 281 -8.72 -1.51 -2.15
N VAL A 282 -8.37 -1.83 -0.90
CA VAL A 282 -9.30 -1.97 0.23
C VAL A 282 -9.18 -0.79 1.19
N PHE A 283 -10.30 -0.36 1.74
CA PHE A 283 -10.34 0.68 2.75
C PHE A 283 -9.69 0.17 4.04
N LEU A 284 -8.75 0.94 4.58
CA LEU A 284 -8.04 0.63 5.83
C LEU A 284 -8.15 1.83 6.77
N LEU A 285 -8.70 1.59 7.95
CA LEU A 285 -8.74 2.56 9.04
C LEU A 285 -7.74 2.13 10.13
N THR A 286 -6.81 3.01 10.49
CA THR A 286 -5.93 2.80 11.64
C THR A 286 -6.39 3.67 12.81
N LEU A 287 -6.59 3.04 13.96
CA LEU A 287 -6.95 3.67 15.22
C LEU A 287 -5.79 3.53 16.20
N GLU A 288 -5.36 4.65 16.77
CA GLU A 288 -4.39 4.65 17.86
C GLU A 288 -5.15 4.50 19.18
N CYS A 289 -4.91 3.41 19.91
CA CYS A 289 -5.47 3.18 21.23
C CYS A 289 -4.71 4.02 22.27
N GLN A 290 -5.46 4.75 23.10
CA GLN A 290 -4.91 5.50 24.23
C GLN A 290 -4.99 4.68 25.52
N ASP A 291 -4.27 5.11 26.55
CA ASP A 291 -4.25 4.42 27.85
C ASP A 291 -5.61 4.50 28.54
N ASP A 292 -6.11 3.36 29.01
CA ASP A 292 -7.38 3.22 29.74
C ASP A 292 -7.35 3.87 31.16
N ARG A 293 -6.23 4.51 31.54
CA ARG A 293 -5.98 5.06 32.89
C ARG A 293 -6.46 6.49 33.09
N ASP A 294 -6.87 7.19 32.03
CA ASP A 294 -7.52 8.49 32.14
C ASP A 294 -9.00 8.28 32.51
N ASP A 295 -9.61 9.22 33.26
CA ASP A 295 -10.98 9.19 33.86
C ASP A 295 -12.15 8.92 32.86
N HIS A 296 -11.85 8.59 31.60
CA HIS A 296 -12.78 8.28 30.51
C HIS A 296 -12.57 6.88 29.87
N GLY A 297 -11.76 5.98 30.45
CA GLY A 297 -11.41 4.67 29.88
C GLY A 297 -12.60 3.78 29.46
N GLY A 298 -13.71 3.82 30.21
CA GLY A 298 -14.95 3.10 29.84
C GLY A 298 -15.58 3.56 28.51
N LEU A 299 -15.42 4.84 28.15
CA LEU A 299 -15.98 5.42 26.92
C LEU A 299 -15.13 5.06 25.69
N GLN A 300 -13.81 4.94 25.84
CA GLN A 300 -12.89 4.55 24.76
C GLN A 300 -13.12 3.09 24.33
N SER A 301 -13.26 2.18 25.29
CA SER A 301 -13.51 0.76 25.02
C SER A 301 -14.81 0.53 24.23
N GLU A 302 -15.88 1.24 24.60
CA GLU A 302 -17.16 1.19 23.89
C GLU A 302 -17.06 1.84 22.50
N ALA A 303 -16.30 2.93 22.37
CA ALA A 303 -16.03 3.54 21.07
C ALA A 303 -15.29 2.60 20.12
N VAL A 304 -14.27 1.87 20.60
CA VAL A 304 -13.54 0.86 19.81
C VAL A 304 -14.47 -0.26 19.35
N LEU A 305 -15.32 -0.79 20.23
CA LEU A 305 -16.29 -1.82 19.86
C LEU A 305 -17.32 -1.32 18.84
N ARG A 306 -17.79 -0.07 18.97
CA ARG A 306 -18.68 0.56 17.98
C ARG A 306 -17.99 0.73 16.63
N MET A 307 -16.71 1.13 16.61
CA MET A 307 -15.93 1.23 15.39
C MET A 307 -15.73 -0.13 14.73
N ILE A 308 -15.42 -1.19 15.48
CA ILE A 308 -15.35 -2.57 14.97
C ILE A 308 -16.68 -2.96 14.33
N ALA A 309 -17.81 -2.73 15.01
CA ALA A 309 -19.13 -3.03 14.48
C ALA A 309 -19.45 -2.25 13.20
N GLY A 310 -19.06 -0.97 13.13
CA GLY A 310 -19.19 -0.13 11.94
C GLY A 310 -18.34 -0.64 10.77
N MET A 311 -17.05 -0.88 11.02
CA MET A 311 -16.10 -1.40 10.02
C MET A 311 -16.51 -2.77 9.51
N ARG A 312 -17.11 -3.61 10.35
CA ARG A 312 -17.66 -4.89 9.95
C ARG A 312 -18.85 -4.75 8.99
N ARG A 313 -19.75 -3.80 9.24
CA ARG A 313 -20.86 -3.50 8.31
C ARG A 313 -20.35 -2.93 6.98
N LEU A 314 -19.31 -2.09 7.04
CA LEU A 314 -18.65 -1.53 5.86
C LEU A 314 -17.95 -2.62 5.04
N GLY A 315 -17.33 -3.61 5.70
CA GLY A 315 -16.50 -4.63 5.07
C GLY A 315 -15.09 -4.15 4.75
N GLY A 316 -14.54 -3.23 5.55
CA GLY A 316 -13.18 -2.69 5.42
C GLY A 316 -12.18 -3.33 6.37
N TRP A 317 -10.94 -2.88 6.32
CA TRP A 317 -9.86 -3.31 7.22
C TRP A 317 -9.70 -2.32 8.37
N LEU A 318 -9.50 -2.84 9.58
CA LEU A 318 -9.29 -2.04 10.79
C LEU A 318 -7.98 -2.45 11.46
N ALA A 319 -7.11 -1.48 11.72
CA ALA A 319 -5.87 -1.66 12.44
C ALA A 319 -5.94 -0.95 13.79
N LEU A 320 -5.72 -1.70 14.88
CA LEU A 320 -5.62 -1.14 16.23
C LEU A 320 -4.13 -1.03 16.60
N ALA A 321 -3.64 0.19 16.74
CA ALA A 321 -2.27 0.51 17.13
C ALA A 321 -2.21 0.84 18.63
N GLY A 322 -1.09 0.51 19.29
CA GLY A 322 -0.94 0.74 20.73
C GLY A 322 -1.77 -0.22 21.59
N LEU A 323 -1.99 -1.45 21.12
CA LEU A 323 -2.84 -2.42 21.80
C LEU A 323 -2.38 -2.75 23.23
N GLU A 324 -1.08 -2.61 23.52
CA GLU A 324 -0.53 -2.79 24.87
C GLU A 324 -1.10 -1.83 25.92
N ARG A 325 -1.72 -0.73 25.47
CA ARG A 325 -2.33 0.31 26.32
C ARG A 325 -3.78 0.01 26.70
N VAL A 326 -4.36 -1.01 26.08
CA VAL A 326 -5.75 -1.44 26.28
C VAL A 326 -5.81 -2.52 27.35
N SER A 327 -6.78 -2.44 28.25
CA SER A 327 -6.99 -3.44 29.30
C SER A 327 -7.29 -4.84 28.71
N SER A 328 -6.75 -5.88 29.36
CA SER A 328 -6.87 -7.28 28.89
C SER A 328 -8.32 -7.76 28.77
N THR A 329 -9.24 -7.22 29.57
CA THR A 329 -10.68 -7.51 29.52
C THR A 329 -11.30 -7.03 28.21
N VAL A 330 -10.94 -5.85 27.74
CA VAL A 330 -11.43 -5.25 26.49
C VAL A 330 -10.86 -6.00 25.28
N LEU A 331 -9.57 -6.35 25.33
CA LEU A 331 -8.95 -7.18 24.30
C LEU A 331 -9.65 -8.53 24.15
N THR A 332 -9.98 -9.17 25.27
CA THR A 332 -10.73 -10.44 25.27
C THR A 332 -12.12 -10.27 24.67
N ARG A 333 -12.81 -9.16 24.95
CA ARG A 333 -14.11 -8.84 24.33
C ARG A 333 -14.01 -8.61 22.82
N ILE A 334 -13.00 -7.87 22.37
CA ILE A 334 -12.73 -7.62 20.95
C ILE A 334 -12.48 -8.94 20.22
N VAL A 335 -11.57 -9.76 20.75
CA VAL A 335 -11.21 -11.04 20.15
C VAL A 335 -12.42 -11.97 20.10
N ASN A 336 -13.13 -12.16 21.22
CA ASN A 336 -14.32 -13.03 21.25
C ASN A 336 -15.45 -12.52 20.34
N GLY A 337 -15.65 -11.20 20.23
CA GLY A 337 -16.67 -10.60 19.38
C GLY A 337 -16.35 -10.73 17.88
N VAL A 338 -15.08 -10.58 17.51
CA VAL A 338 -14.63 -10.71 16.12
C VAL A 338 -14.57 -12.17 15.70
N TRP A 339 -14.10 -13.07 16.57
CA TRP A 339 -13.96 -14.50 16.27
C TRP A 339 -15.27 -15.24 16.10
N ARG A 340 -16.24 -14.99 16.99
CA ARG A 340 -17.57 -15.62 16.92
C ARG A 340 -18.34 -15.22 15.66
N THR A 341 -17.81 -14.28 14.88
CA THR A 341 -18.44 -13.76 13.68
C THR A 341 -17.52 -13.86 12.45
N SER A 342 -16.36 -14.51 12.51
CA SER A 342 -15.48 -14.65 11.35
C SER A 342 -16.19 -15.41 10.21
N PRO A 343 -16.12 -14.95 8.96
CA PRO A 343 -16.66 -15.69 7.83
C PRO A 343 -15.75 -16.88 7.52
N GLU A 344 -16.33 -17.99 7.08
CA GLU A 344 -15.57 -19.09 6.48
C GLU A 344 -14.55 -18.56 5.44
N PRO A 345 -13.35 -19.17 5.35
CA PRO A 345 -12.41 -18.83 4.31
C PRO A 345 -13.10 -18.89 2.94
N VAL A 346 -12.81 -17.92 2.07
CA VAL A 346 -13.32 -17.91 0.70
C VAL A 346 -12.72 -19.11 -0.05
N VAL A 347 -13.36 -20.26 0.11
CA VAL A 347 -13.27 -21.41 -0.78
C VAL A 347 -14.26 -21.11 -1.91
N THR A 348 -13.71 -21.07 -3.12
CA THR A 348 -14.39 -21.08 -4.43
C THR A 348 -15.92 -21.07 -4.41
N GLY A 349 -16.52 -19.95 -4.86
CA GLY A 349 -17.96 -19.88 -5.09
C GLY A 349 -18.34 -18.68 -5.96
N VAL A 350 -18.82 -18.98 -7.16
CA VAL A 350 -19.51 -18.04 -8.06
C VAL A 350 -20.84 -17.67 -7.38
N GLY A 351 -20.89 -16.48 -6.76
CA GLY A 351 -22.08 -16.00 -6.07
C GLY A 351 -21.86 -14.57 -5.60
N ASP A 352 -22.47 -13.61 -6.29
CA ASP A 352 -22.18 -12.17 -6.22
C ASP A 352 -22.94 -11.43 -5.10
N HIS A 353 -23.62 -12.16 -4.21
CA HIS A 353 -24.45 -11.60 -3.12
C HIS A 353 -24.13 -12.23 -1.75
N ARG A 354 -22.89 -12.10 -1.29
CA ARG A 354 -22.53 -12.35 0.12
C ARG A 354 -22.27 -11.04 0.87
N SER A 355 -22.72 -11.00 2.12
CA SER A 355 -22.67 -9.87 3.06
C SER A 355 -21.30 -9.17 3.07
N ARG A 356 -21.30 -7.82 3.03
CA ARG A 356 -20.09 -6.97 3.20
C ARG A 356 -19.27 -7.36 4.44
N ALA A 357 -19.92 -7.92 5.46
CA ALA A 357 -19.28 -8.47 6.67
C ALA A 357 -18.22 -9.55 6.38
N GLY A 358 -18.32 -10.25 5.25
CA GLY A 358 -17.35 -11.24 4.77
C GLY A 358 -15.96 -10.68 4.43
N ARG A 359 -15.83 -9.36 4.29
CA ARG A 359 -14.60 -8.67 3.84
C ARG A 359 -13.86 -7.98 4.99
N PHE A 360 -14.47 -7.91 6.17
CA PHE A 360 -13.88 -7.26 7.33
C PHE A 360 -12.64 -8.00 7.80
N GLN A 361 -11.57 -7.26 8.10
CA GLN A 361 -10.36 -7.79 8.71
C GLN A 361 -9.86 -6.88 9.82
N LEU A 362 -9.51 -7.47 10.95
CA LEU A 362 -8.91 -6.78 12.09
C LEU A 362 -7.41 -7.08 12.15
N PHE A 363 -6.61 -6.06 12.42
CA PHE A 363 -5.16 -6.14 12.61
C PHE A 363 -4.80 -5.54 13.97
N MET A 364 -3.82 -6.14 14.62
CA MET A 364 -3.26 -5.65 15.89
C MET A 364 -1.83 -5.17 15.65
N LEU A 365 -1.52 -3.94 16.06
CA LEU A 365 -0.20 -3.34 15.97
C LEU A 365 0.23 -2.89 17.38
N THR A 366 1.39 -3.33 17.83
CA THR A 366 1.95 -2.85 19.12
C THR A 366 2.66 -1.51 18.92
N ALA A 367 2.67 -0.55 19.85
CA ALA A 367 3.43 0.69 19.64
C ALA A 367 4.93 0.49 19.93
N SER A 368 5.28 -0.36 20.90
CA SER A 368 6.66 -0.60 21.32
C SER A 368 7.13 -2.06 21.14
N CYS A 369 8.42 -2.28 21.43
CA CYS A 369 9.09 -3.57 21.43
C CYS A 369 8.72 -4.34 22.71
N VAL A 370 7.43 -4.52 22.94
CA VAL A 370 6.93 -5.26 24.10
C VAL A 370 7.23 -6.74 23.87
N PRO A 371 7.74 -7.47 24.88
CA PRO A 371 7.83 -8.91 24.83
C PRO A 371 6.45 -9.49 24.48
N SER A 372 6.40 -10.35 23.45
CA SER A 372 5.16 -10.97 22.98
C SER A 372 4.29 -11.57 24.10
N HIS A 373 4.92 -12.03 25.19
CA HIS A 373 4.26 -12.64 26.34
C HIS A 373 3.36 -11.69 27.15
N GLU A 374 3.65 -10.39 27.23
CA GLU A 374 2.88 -9.46 28.08
C GLU A 374 1.53 -9.06 27.47
N ILE A 375 1.48 -8.85 26.15
CA ILE A 375 0.25 -8.45 25.44
C ILE A 375 -0.65 -9.66 25.16
N THR A 376 -0.04 -10.82 24.92
CA THR A 376 -0.73 -11.97 24.32
C THR A 376 -0.94 -13.16 25.26
N GLY A 377 -0.40 -13.10 26.49
CA GLY A 377 -0.57 -14.16 27.49
C GLY A 377 -2.02 -14.35 27.97
N THR A 378 -2.89 -13.35 27.78
CA THR A 378 -4.30 -13.37 28.20
C THR A 378 -5.28 -13.69 27.07
N LEU A 379 -4.81 -13.71 25.81
CA LEU A 379 -5.65 -13.93 24.64
C LEU A 379 -5.54 -15.38 24.16
N ASP A 380 -6.66 -15.93 23.67
CA ASP A 380 -6.67 -17.24 23.04
C ASP A 380 -5.72 -17.27 21.83
N ARG A 381 -4.72 -18.15 21.85
CA ARG A 381 -3.70 -18.29 20.81
C ARG A 381 -4.26 -18.83 19.50
N THR A 382 -5.44 -19.46 19.52
CA THR A 382 -6.13 -19.81 18.28
C THR A 382 -6.62 -18.55 17.57
N ALA A 383 -6.84 -17.47 18.33
CA ALA A 383 -7.55 -16.29 17.92
C ALA A 383 -6.68 -15.24 17.18
N TYR A 384 -5.37 -15.34 17.27
CA TYR A 384 -4.47 -14.41 16.58
C TYR A 384 -3.21 -15.12 16.15
N ARG A 385 -2.51 -14.53 15.18
CA ARG A 385 -1.20 -15.00 14.76
C ARG A 385 -0.16 -13.93 14.99
N PRO A 386 0.88 -14.16 15.81
CA PRO A 386 1.98 -13.24 15.93
C PRO A 386 2.77 -13.20 14.61
N VAL A 387 2.89 -12.01 14.04
CA VAL A 387 3.66 -11.72 12.84
C VAL A 387 4.81 -10.81 13.26
N ILE A 388 6.01 -11.38 13.35
CA ILE A 388 7.21 -10.66 13.79
C ILE A 388 7.72 -9.83 12.60
N PHE A 389 7.70 -8.51 12.77
CA PHE A 389 8.30 -7.58 11.83
C PHE A 389 9.78 -7.39 12.20
N THR A 390 10.65 -8.11 11.49
CA THR A 390 12.11 -7.92 11.59
C THR A 390 12.51 -6.58 10.98
N PRO A 391 13.57 -5.92 11.49
CA PRO A 391 14.05 -4.67 10.91
C PRO A 391 14.31 -4.83 9.41
N VAL A 392 13.80 -3.88 8.64
CA VAL A 392 13.98 -3.82 7.19
C VAL A 392 15.46 -3.64 6.86
N ASP A 393 15.92 -4.22 5.76
CA ASP A 393 17.26 -3.95 5.22
C ASP A 393 17.36 -2.46 4.85
N ARG A 394 17.94 -1.69 5.77
CA ARG A 394 18.09 -0.23 5.67
C ARG A 394 18.91 0.15 4.45
N MET A 395 19.87 -0.69 4.07
CA MET A 395 20.79 -0.44 2.96
C MET A 395 20.04 -0.46 1.65
N LYS A 396 19.16 -1.46 1.47
CA LYS A 396 18.33 -1.58 0.27
C LYS A 396 17.32 -0.44 0.14
N VAL A 397 16.75 0.00 1.26
CA VAL A 397 15.83 1.14 1.28
C VAL A 397 16.57 2.45 0.94
N LEU A 398 17.74 2.67 1.55
CA LEU A 398 18.58 3.84 1.26
C LEU A 398 19.07 3.87 -0.18
N GLU A 399 19.55 2.74 -0.70
CA GLU A 399 19.92 2.59 -2.11
C GLU A 399 18.77 2.98 -3.03
N GLY A 400 17.54 2.57 -2.66
CA GLY A 400 16.34 2.91 -3.41
C GLY A 400 16.04 4.40 -3.42
N TRP A 401 16.08 5.05 -2.26
CA TRP A 401 15.86 6.50 -2.15
C TRP A 401 16.93 7.31 -2.87
N LEU A 402 18.20 6.97 -2.71
CA LEU A 402 19.29 7.63 -3.43
C LEU A 402 19.10 7.55 -4.95
N TRP A 403 18.63 6.40 -5.44
CA TRP A 403 18.35 6.25 -6.86
C TRP A 403 17.16 7.09 -7.34
N LEU A 404 16.11 7.22 -6.52
CA LEU A 404 14.96 8.09 -6.80
C LEU A 404 15.35 9.58 -6.85
N GLU A 405 16.31 9.97 -6.02
CA GLU A 405 16.92 11.31 -6.01
C GLU A 405 18.03 11.49 -7.06
N ASN A 406 18.19 10.53 -7.98
CA ASN A 406 19.16 10.57 -9.09
C ASN A 406 20.64 10.57 -8.69
N PHE A 407 21.01 10.11 -7.49
CA PHE A 407 22.42 9.95 -7.12
C PHE A 407 23.08 8.81 -7.91
N ASP A 408 24.32 9.02 -8.35
CA ASP A 408 25.16 7.96 -8.89
C ASP A 408 25.73 7.06 -7.78
N HIS A 409 26.15 5.84 -8.13
CA HIS A 409 26.78 4.90 -7.19
C HIS A 409 25.95 4.62 -5.91
N CYS A 410 24.61 4.60 -6.00
CA CYS A 410 23.68 4.50 -4.87
C CYS A 410 24.03 3.37 -3.90
N ALA A 411 24.43 2.18 -4.41
CA ALA A 411 24.78 1.03 -3.59
C ALA A 411 26.03 1.28 -2.72
N HIS A 412 27.01 2.02 -3.25
CA HIS A 412 28.22 2.37 -2.51
C HIS A 412 27.93 3.43 -1.44
N ILE A 413 27.18 4.48 -1.80
CA ILE A 413 26.78 5.53 -0.87
C ILE A 413 25.93 4.95 0.26
N ALA A 414 24.94 4.11 -0.08
CA ALA A 414 24.14 3.41 0.91
C ALA A 414 25.05 2.61 1.86
N LYS A 415 26.03 1.87 1.32
CA LYS A 415 27.03 1.12 2.11
C LYS A 415 27.77 2.01 3.12
N LEU A 416 28.27 3.16 2.67
CA LEU A 416 28.96 4.11 3.54
C LEU A 416 28.03 4.68 4.61
N ALA A 417 26.81 5.08 4.24
CA ALA A 417 25.82 5.57 5.19
C ALA A 417 25.47 4.53 6.27
N GLY A 418 25.36 3.25 5.91
CA GLY A 418 25.18 2.16 6.86
C GLY A 418 26.34 1.99 7.83
N LEU A 419 27.58 1.99 7.31
CA LEU A 419 28.78 1.90 8.15
C LEU A 419 28.92 3.09 9.09
N PHE A 420 28.63 4.30 8.60
CA PHE A 420 28.58 5.52 9.41
C PHE A 420 27.56 5.40 10.55
N LEU A 421 26.36 4.91 10.25
CA LEU A 421 25.31 4.69 11.24
C LEU A 421 25.71 3.72 12.34
N ASP A 422 26.33 2.61 11.96
CA ASP A 422 26.76 1.61 12.93
C ASP A 422 27.93 2.13 13.76
N HIS A 423 28.84 2.93 13.16
CA HIS A 423 29.89 3.61 13.90
C HIS A 423 29.34 4.63 14.91
N MET A 424 28.36 5.45 14.52
CA MET A 424 27.75 6.45 15.39
C MET A 424 26.99 5.82 16.56
N LYS A 425 26.29 4.69 16.34
CA LYS A 425 25.64 3.96 17.44
C LYS A 425 26.64 3.42 18.46
N LEU A 426 27.82 2.99 18.00
CA LEU A 426 28.87 2.47 18.87
C LEU A 426 29.59 3.57 19.66
N ARG A 427 29.81 4.74 19.03
CA ARG A 427 30.49 5.87 19.68
C ARG A 427 29.58 6.71 20.58
N GLU A 428 28.36 6.98 20.14
CA GLU A 428 27.42 7.85 20.85
C GLU A 428 26.02 7.21 20.93
N PRO A 429 25.84 6.23 21.84
CA PRO A 429 24.56 5.53 21.98
C PRO A 429 23.40 6.49 22.32
N GLY A 430 23.67 7.57 23.05
CA GLY A 430 22.67 8.58 23.41
C GLY A 430 22.06 9.34 22.22
N LEU A 431 22.78 9.49 21.10
CA LEU A 431 22.22 10.08 19.86
C LEU A 431 21.33 9.08 19.11
N ALA A 432 21.66 7.79 19.16
CA ALA A 432 20.85 6.74 18.55
C ALA A 432 19.50 6.55 19.25
N ASP A 433 19.49 6.60 20.59
CA ASP A 433 18.27 6.47 21.40
C ASP A 433 17.31 7.67 21.23
N ARG A 434 17.84 8.85 20.89
CA ARG A 434 17.05 10.06 20.56
C ARG A 434 16.45 10.04 19.15
N GLY A 435 16.62 8.96 18.39
CA GLY A 435 16.01 8.79 17.07
C GLY A 435 16.63 9.64 15.95
N LEU A 436 17.80 10.25 16.20
CA LEU A 436 18.54 11.06 15.20
C LEU A 436 18.87 10.25 13.94
N PHE A 437 19.08 8.95 14.11
CA PHE A 437 19.50 8.02 13.05
C PHE A 437 18.34 7.16 12.49
N SER A 438 17.11 7.67 12.54
CA SER A 438 15.95 6.99 11.95
C SER A 438 15.95 7.12 10.42
N LEU A 439 15.46 6.09 9.72
CA LEU A 439 15.33 6.11 8.25
C LEU A 439 14.52 7.33 7.76
N ARG A 440 13.51 7.77 8.51
CA ARG A 440 12.71 8.96 8.16
C ARG A 440 13.54 10.24 8.13
N ARG A 441 14.46 10.39 9.08
CA ARG A 441 15.33 11.57 9.15
C ARG A 441 16.37 11.55 8.03
N PHE A 442 16.91 10.38 7.70
CA PHE A 442 17.77 10.21 6.52
C PHE A 442 17.07 10.58 5.23
N ARG A 443 15.83 10.11 5.06
CA ARG A 443 15.01 10.47 3.90
C ARG A 443 14.87 12.00 3.77
N GLN A 444 14.53 12.68 4.86
CA GLN A 444 14.44 14.14 4.87
C GLN A 444 15.77 14.82 4.51
N ILE A 445 16.92 14.24 4.87
CA ILE A 445 18.22 14.78 4.48
C ILE A 445 18.39 14.66 2.97
N PHE A 446 18.17 13.48 2.39
CA PHE A 446 18.34 13.28 0.95
C PHE A 446 17.36 14.09 0.11
N GLU A 447 16.10 14.24 0.55
CA GLU A 447 15.10 15.09 -0.12
C GLU A 447 15.50 16.58 -0.12
N ASN A 448 16.34 17.02 0.82
CA ASN A 448 16.79 18.41 0.94
C ASN A 448 18.18 18.67 0.31
N VAL A 449 18.92 17.62 -0.08
CA VAL A 449 20.18 17.77 -0.79
C VAL A 449 19.85 17.96 -2.28
N PRO A 450 20.10 19.13 -2.87
CA PRO A 450 19.82 19.34 -4.28
C PRO A 450 20.66 18.37 -5.12
N PRO A 451 20.10 17.76 -6.18
CA PRO A 451 20.85 16.92 -7.10
C PRO A 451 21.88 17.81 -7.82
N ARG A 452 23.08 17.95 -7.25
CA ARG A 452 24.19 18.60 -7.94
C ARG A 452 24.68 17.64 -9.02
N GLU A 453 24.80 18.15 -10.24
CA GLU A 453 25.50 17.48 -11.32
C GLU A 453 26.89 17.07 -10.79
N HIS A 454 27.08 15.76 -10.64
CA HIS A 454 28.34 15.14 -10.18
C HIS A 454 28.74 15.44 -8.74
N THR A 455 27.95 15.01 -7.74
CA THR A 455 28.54 14.76 -6.41
C THR A 455 29.54 13.61 -6.52
N SER A 456 30.83 13.92 -6.51
CA SER A 456 31.85 12.90 -6.34
C SER A 456 31.66 12.24 -4.96
N PRO A 457 32.05 10.98 -4.75
CA PRO A 457 31.99 10.33 -3.44
C PRO A 457 32.68 11.12 -2.31
N ARG A 458 33.59 12.05 -2.66
CA ARG A 458 34.30 12.93 -1.72
C ARG A 458 33.45 14.09 -1.23
N ASP A 459 32.56 14.64 -2.07
CA ASP A 459 31.71 15.77 -1.70
C ASP A 459 30.62 15.34 -0.72
N LEU A 460 30.10 14.12 -0.88
CA LEU A 460 29.12 13.53 0.03
C LEU A 460 29.72 13.18 1.40
N ASP A 461 30.97 12.70 1.44
CA ASP A 461 31.70 12.44 2.70
C ASP A 461 32.00 13.76 3.44
N THR A 462 32.17 14.85 2.69
CA THR A 462 32.37 16.20 3.26
C THR A 462 31.06 16.76 3.81
N GLU A 463 29.95 16.62 3.09
CA GLU A 463 28.61 17.01 3.59
C GLU A 463 28.16 16.17 4.79
N MET A 464 28.33 14.84 4.75
CA MET A 464 28.01 13.98 5.88
C MET A 464 28.84 14.32 7.13
N LYS A 465 30.07 14.80 6.96
CA LYS A 465 30.92 15.30 8.06
C LYS A 465 30.49 16.68 8.57
N THR A 466 30.07 17.61 7.71
CA THR A 466 29.53 18.90 8.17
C THR A 466 28.16 18.78 8.84
N PHE A 467 27.36 17.77 8.49
CA PHE A 467 26.08 17.48 9.17
C PHE A 467 26.22 16.72 10.49
N ALA A 468 27.38 16.14 10.79
CA ALA A 468 27.66 15.43 12.04
C ALA A 468 28.14 16.37 13.18
N VAL A 469 28.36 17.65 12.87
CA VAL A 469 28.59 18.76 13.81
C VAL A 469 27.27 19.52 13.97
#